data_AF-A0A354IBU1-F1
#
_entry.id   AF-A0A354IBU1-F1
#
_cell.length_a   1.000
_cell.length_b   1.000
_cell.length_c   1.000
_cell.angle_alpha   90.00
_cell.angle_beta   90.00
_cell.angle_gamma   90.00
#
_symmetry.space_group_name_H-M   'P 1'
#
loop_
_entity.id
_entity.type
_entity.pdbx_description
1 polymer ?
#
loop_
_entity_poly.entity_id
_entity_poly.type
_entity_poly.pdbx_seq_one_letter_code
_entity_poly.pdbx_strand_id
1 'polypeptide(L)' 'MARDSKVVSKNMSKIHSKDTSIELQLRKTLWHKGYRYRKNYKELPGSPDIALTKYKIA' A
#
# COMPACT_ATOMS: atom_id res chain seq x y z
N MET A 1 11.28 -8.73 30.72
CA MET A 1 10.37 -9.80 30.26
C MET A 1 10.76 -10.20 28.85
N ALA A 2 11.11 -11.48 28.64
CA ALA A 2 11.44 -12.00 27.31
C ALA A 2 10.14 -12.13 26.49
N ARG A 3 10.18 -11.66 25.25
CA ARG A 3 9.03 -11.68 24.33
C ARG A 3 8.90 -13.11 23.78
N ASP A 4 7.72 -13.71 23.86
CA ASP A 4 7.48 -15.05 23.30
C ASP A 4 7.64 -15.02 21.77
N SER A 5 8.55 -15.82 21.23
CA SER A 5 8.87 -15.86 19.80
C SER A 5 7.69 -16.29 18.94
N LYS A 6 6.78 -17.10 19.48
CA LYS A 6 5.58 -17.59 18.80
C LYS A 6 4.55 -16.47 18.65
N VAL A 7 4.44 -15.60 19.65
CA VAL A 7 3.59 -14.40 19.60
C VAL A 7 4.14 -13.39 18.60
N VAL A 8 5.46 -13.17 18.58
CA VAL A 8 6.11 -12.28 17.60
C VAL A 8 5.89 -12.78 16.17
N SER A 9 6.15 -14.08 15.91
CA SER A 9 5.96 -14.68 14.59
C SER A 9 4.49 -14.59 14.12
N LYS A 10 3.52 -14.84 15.00
CA LYS A 10 2.09 -14.70 14.72
C LYS A 10 1.66 -13.26 14.44
N ASN A 11 2.28 -12.28 15.08
CA ASN A 11 2.00 -10.88 14.79
C ASN A 11 2.61 -10.45 13.46
N MET A 12 3.85 -10.84 13.17
CA MET A 12 4.50 -10.56 11.90
C MET A 12 3.77 -11.18 10.72
N SER A 13 3.20 -12.39 10.87
CA SER A 13 2.44 -13.04 9.79
C SER A 13 1.11 -12.36 9.46
N LYS A 14 0.57 -11.53 10.37
CA LYS A 14 -0.63 -10.73 10.13
C LYS A 14 -0.34 -9.37 9.49
N ILE A 15 0.92 -8.93 9.46
CA ILE A 15 1.31 -7.68 8.83
C ILE A 15 1.46 -7.93 7.33
N HIS A 16 0.43 -7.56 6.56
CA HIS A 16 0.49 -7.61 5.12
C HIS A 16 1.22 -6.37 4.58
N SER A 17 2.22 -6.59 3.73
CA SER A 17 3.01 -5.52 3.09
C SER A 17 2.27 -4.81 1.95
N LYS A 18 1.02 -5.20 1.65
CA LYS A 18 0.23 -4.74 0.51
C LYS A 18 -1.24 -4.69 0.86
N ASP A 19 -1.98 -3.77 0.23
CA ASP A 19 -3.43 -3.60 0.41
C ASP A 19 -3.80 -3.31 1.87
N THR A 20 -2.96 -2.54 2.55
CA THR A 20 -3.25 -2.05 3.90
C THR A 20 -4.54 -1.23 3.92
N SER A 21 -5.19 -1.14 5.08
CA SER A 21 -6.43 -0.35 5.25
C SER A 21 -6.25 1.10 4.76
N ILE A 22 -5.07 1.67 5.00
CA ILE A 22 -4.70 3.03 4.59
C ILE A 22 -4.62 3.13 3.06
N GLU A 23 -3.96 2.19 2.37
CA GLU A 23 -3.91 2.15 0.91
C GLU A 23 -5.29 1.95 0.28
N LEU A 24 -6.15 1.12 0.88
CA LEU A 24 -7.53 0.93 0.44
C LEU A 24 -8.35 2.22 0.55
N GLN A 25 -8.23 2.91 1.69
CA GLN A 25 -8.90 4.19 1.90
C GLN A 25 -8.40 5.26 0.93
N LEU A 26 -7.10 5.35 0.71
CA LEU A 26 -6.50 6.28 -0.26
C LEU A 26 -7.02 6.00 -1.67
N ARG A 27 -7.02 4.74 -2.11
CA ARG A 27 -7.57 4.35 -3.42
C ARG A 27 -9.04 4.70 -3.59
N LYS A 28 -9.85 4.43 -2.57
CA LYS A 28 -11.28 4.78 -2.58
C LYS A 28 -11.47 6.29 -2.67
N THR A 29 -10.77 7.06 -1.85
CA THR A 29 -10.89 8.53 -1.86
C THR A 29 -10.43 9.14 -3.18
N LEU A 30 -9.32 8.66 -3.76
CA LEU A 30 -8.84 9.09 -5.08
C LEU A 30 -9.88 8.82 -6.17
N TRP A 31 -10.49 7.63 -6.17
CA TRP A 31 -11.54 7.28 -7.12
C TRP A 31 -12.78 8.16 -6.98
N HIS A 32 -13.26 8.37 -5.75
CA HIS A 32 -14.42 9.23 -5.47
C HIS A 32 -14.16 10.70 -5.85
N LYS A 33 -12.92 11.16 -5.71
CA LYS A 33 -12.50 12.50 -6.16
C LYS A 33 -12.24 12.59 -7.67
N GLY A 34 -12.39 11.49 -8.42
CA GLY A 34 -12.20 11.47 -9.88
C GLY A 34 -10.74 11.40 -10.35
N TYR A 35 -9.79 11.15 -9.44
CA TYR A 35 -8.38 10.97 -9.80
C TYR A 35 -8.16 9.59 -10.42
N ARG A 36 -7.63 9.57 -11.65
CA ARG A 36 -7.17 8.35 -12.31
C ARG A 36 -5.75 8.03 -11.82
N TYR A 37 -5.59 6.88 -11.17
CA TYR A 37 -4.30 6.35 -10.70
C TYR A 37 -4.03 4.96 -11.29
N ARG A 38 -2.76 4.57 -11.30
CA ARG A 38 -2.27 3.23 -11.66
C ARG A 38 -1.83 2.51 -10.37
N LYS A 39 -2.23 1.26 -10.20
CA LYS A 39 -1.75 0.40 -9.10
C LYS A 39 -0.49 -0.36 -9.55
N ASN A 40 0.51 -0.47 -8.67
CA ASN A 40 1.75 -1.24 -8.88
C ASN A 40 2.44 -0.89 -10.20
N TYR A 41 2.81 0.37 -10.39
CA TYR A 41 3.30 0.85 -11.67
C TYR A 41 4.77 0.46 -11.90
N LYS A 42 4.98 -0.70 -12.54
CA LYS A 42 6.30 -1.32 -12.78
C LYS A 42 7.21 -0.57 -13.76
N GLU A 43 6.66 0.35 -14.55
CA GLU A 43 7.43 1.16 -15.49
C GLU A 43 8.27 2.23 -14.76
N LEU A 44 7.98 2.53 -13.49
CA LEU A 44 8.76 3.44 -12.66
C LEU A 44 9.73 2.69 -11.73
N PRO A 45 10.94 3.24 -11.50
CA PRO A 45 11.86 2.71 -10.51
C PRO A 45 11.20 2.72 -9.13
N GLY A 46 11.33 1.63 -8.38
CA GLY A 46 10.67 1.46 -7.08
C GLY A 46 9.26 0.90 -7.13
N SER A 47 8.66 0.72 -8.32
CA SER A 47 7.33 0.10 -8.52
C SER A 47 6.26 0.61 -7.54
N PRO A 48 5.97 1.92 -7.56
CA PRO A 48 5.06 2.55 -6.60
C PRO A 48 3.66 1.92 -6.61
N ASP A 49 3.09 1.75 -5.42
CA ASP A 49 1.76 1.14 -5.24
C ASP A 49 0.65 1.98 -5.86
N ILE A 50 0.78 3.31 -5.86
CA ILE A 50 -0.18 4.27 -6.44
C ILE A 50 0.59 5.34 -7.20
N ALA A 51 0.45 5.36 -8.53
CA ALA A 51 1.01 6.41 -9.38
C ALA A 51 -0.10 7.22 -10.07
N LEU A 52 -0.04 8.54 -9.95
CA LEU A 52 -0.92 9.50 -10.61
C LEU A 52 -0.23 10.03 -11.87
N THR A 53 -0.33 9.28 -12.97
CA THR A 53 0.38 9.60 -14.23
C THR A 53 0.04 10.98 -14.78
N LYS A 54 -1.22 11.43 -14.64
CA LYS A 54 -1.66 12.77 -15.09
C LYS A 54 -0.95 13.90 -14.33
N TYR A 55 -0.68 13.69 -13.05
CA TYR A 55 -0.10 14.69 -12.15
C TYR A 55 1.42 14.52 -11.97
N LYS A 56 2.01 13.48 -12.58
CA LYS A 56 3.42 13.11 -12.43
C LYS A 56 3.83 12.91 -10.95
N ILE A 57 2.91 12.34 -10.16
CA ILE A 57 3.15 11.99 -8.75
C ILE A 57 3.22 10.47 -8.67
N ALA A 58 4.28 9.96 -8.05
CA ALA A 58 4.57 8.53 -7.93
C ALA A 58 5.28 8.25 -6.60
#